data_AF-A0A2P7SJE9-F1
#
_entry.id   AF-A0A2P7SJE9-F1
#
_cell.length_a   1.000
_cell.length_b   1.000
_cell.length_c   1.000
_cell.angle_alpha   90.00
_cell.angle_beta   90.00
_cell.angle_gamma   90.00
#
_symmetry.space_group_name_H-M   'P 1'
#
loop_
_entity.id
_entity.type
_entity.pdbx_description
1 polymer ?
#
loop_
_entity_poly.entity_id
_entity_poly.type
_entity_poly.pdbx_seq_one_letter_code
_entity_poly.pdbx_strand_id
1 'polypeptide(L)'
;MHQRDRKGAIAFVVGLWVAVLFVLFTMWPLVGDGAIRIVLAVAGIAVLAFNTAAIVAMLRHYRDDKHFIYGLDIKHLDEMRRRKRI
;
A
#
# COMPACT_ATOMS: atom_id res chain seq x y z
N MET A 1 6.33 9.53 -5.43
CA MET A 1 7.16 8.40 -4.98
C MET A 1 8.20 8.07 -6.03
N HIS A 2 9.47 8.22 -5.66
CA HIS A 2 10.52 7.49 -6.36
C HIS A 2 10.21 5.99 -6.24
N GLN A 3 10.61 5.15 -7.22
CA GLN A 3 10.29 3.71 -7.18
C GLN A 3 10.67 3.04 -5.84
N ARG A 4 11.62 3.63 -5.10
CA ARG A 4 12.05 3.25 -3.76
C ARG A 4 10.95 3.33 -2.71
N ASP A 5 10.17 4.41 -2.70
CA ASP A 5 9.12 4.61 -1.69
C ASP A 5 7.97 3.61 -1.91
N ARG A 6 7.65 3.30 -3.18
CA ARG A 6 6.66 2.26 -3.53
C ARG A 6 7.13 0.89 -3.07
N LYS A 7 8.43 0.57 -3.23
CA LYS A 7 9.02 -0.67 -2.71
C LYS A 7 8.94 -0.73 -1.19
N GLY A 8 9.17 0.40 -0.50
CA GLY A 8 9.01 0.50 0.96
C GLY A 8 7.57 0.22 1.42
N ALA A 9 6.57 0.81 0.78
CA ALA A 9 5.16 0.57 1.10
C ALA A 9 4.77 -0.90 0.91
N ILE A 10 5.21 -1.55 -0.17
CA ILE A 10 4.97 -2.98 -0.40
C ILE A 10 5.71 -3.83 0.63
N ALA A 11 6.97 -3.53 0.92
CA ALA A 11 7.76 -4.25 1.91
C ALA A 11 7.11 -4.19 3.31
N PHE A 12 6.52 -3.06 3.67
CA PHE A 12 5.79 -2.90 4.92
C PHE A 12 4.56 -3.82 5.00
N VAL A 13 3.75 -3.88 3.94
CA VAL A 13 2.59 -4.80 3.88
C VAL A 13 3.05 -6.25 3.94
N VAL A 14 4.08 -6.62 3.18
CA VAL A 14 4.62 -7.98 3.19
C VAL A 14 5.14 -8.36 4.59
N GLY A 15 5.87 -7.46 5.25
CA GLY A 15 6.32 -7.65 6.62
C GLY A 15 5.18 -7.86 7.61
N LEU A 16 4.10 -7.07 7.49
CA LEU A 16 2.89 -7.23 8.29
C LEU A 16 2.24 -8.61 8.07
N TRP A 17 2.11 -9.06 6.81
CA TRP A 17 1.60 -10.38 6.47
C TRP A 17 2.40 -11.50 7.13
N VAL A 18 3.74 -11.44 7.01
CA VAL A 18 4.63 -12.43 7.62
C VAL A 18 4.45 -12.44 9.13
N ALA A 19 4.46 -11.27 9.80
CA ALA A 19 4.34 -11.18 11.25
C ALA A 19 3.00 -11.73 11.76
N VAL A 20 1.87 -11.33 11.16
CA VAL A 20 0.54 -11.74 11.60
C VAL A 20 0.33 -13.24 11.36
N LEU A 21 0.68 -13.76 10.18
CA LEU A 21 0.53 -15.18 9.89
C LEU A 21 1.45 -16.04 10.76
N PHE A 22 2.68 -15.59 11.00
CA PHE A 22 3.61 -16.27 11.89
C PHE A 22 3.04 -16.38 13.32
N VAL A 23 2.54 -15.28 13.88
CA VAL A 23 1.91 -15.28 15.21
C VAL A 23 0.68 -16.17 15.23
N LEU A 24 -0.21 -16.07 14.22
CA LEU A 24 -1.42 -16.87 14.15
C LEU A 24 -1.11 -18.37 14.11
N PHE A 25 -0.14 -18.79 13.30
CA PHE A 25 0.27 -20.18 13.19
C PHE A 25 0.94 -20.70 14.47
N THR A 26 1.82 -19.88 15.07
CA THR A 26 2.52 -20.23 16.31
C THR A 26 1.57 -20.36 17.50
N MET A 27 0.56 -19.48 17.58
CA MET A 27 -0.45 -19.51 18.64
C MET A 27 -1.53 -20.55 18.42
N TRP A 28 -1.78 -20.99 17.18
CA TRP A 28 -2.87 -21.91 16.86
C TRP A 28 -2.95 -23.17 17.74
N PRO A 29 -1.85 -23.93 17.99
CA PRO A 29 -1.90 -25.09 18.87
C PRO A 29 -1.99 -24.73 20.37
N LEU A 30 -1.62 -23.51 20.76
CA LEU A 30 -1.61 -23.05 22.16
C LEU A 30 -3.00 -22.59 22.62
N VAL A 31 -3.83 -22.10 21.68
CA VAL A 31 -5.20 -21.69 21.98
C VAL A 31 -6.10 -22.92 21.94
N GLY A 32 -6.58 -23.40 23.09
CA GLY A 32 -7.47 -24.56 23.18
C GLY A 32 -8.95 -24.26 22.89
N ASP A 33 -9.37 -23.00 23.03
CA ASP A 33 -10.77 -22.58 22.86
C ASP A 33 -11.08 -22.23 21.40
N GLY A 34 -12.11 -22.88 20.84
CA GLY A 34 -12.56 -22.66 19.46
C GLY A 34 -13.11 -21.27 19.20
N ALA A 35 -13.78 -20.63 20.16
CA ALA A 35 -14.30 -19.27 20.00
C ALA A 35 -13.15 -18.26 19.90
N ILE A 36 -12.12 -18.42 20.73
CA ILE A 36 -10.92 -17.58 20.69
C ILE A 36 -10.19 -17.72 19.35
N ARG A 37 -10.07 -18.95 18.81
CA ARG A 37 -9.48 -19.18 17.47
C ARG A 37 -10.23 -18.45 16.35
N ILE A 38 -11.57 -18.45 16.39
CA ILE A 38 -12.39 -17.73 15.41
C ILE A 38 -12.14 -16.22 15.51
N VAL A 39 -12.15 -15.66 16.72
CA VAL A 39 -11.89 -14.23 16.94
C VAL A 39 -10.49 -13.85 16.43
N LEU A 40 -9.46 -14.65 16.74
CA LEU A 40 -8.11 -14.42 16.25
C LEU A 40 -8.01 -14.46 14.73
N ALA A 41 -8.68 -15.43 14.08
CA ALA A 41 -8.70 -15.55 12.63
C ALA A 41 -9.39 -14.34 11.97
N VAL A 42 -10.57 -13.94 12.46
CA VAL A 42 -11.32 -12.80 11.92
C VAL A 42 -10.57 -11.49 12.13
N ALA A 43 -10.02 -11.27 13.33
CA ALA A 43 -9.23 -10.08 13.62
C ALA A 43 -7.96 -10.03 12.77
N GLY A 44 -7.24 -11.16 12.62
CA GLY A 44 -6.07 -11.26 11.76
C GLY A 44 -6.38 -10.93 10.30
N ILE A 45 -7.46 -11.51 9.76
CA ILE A 45 -7.93 -11.21 8.39
C ILE A 45 -8.27 -9.73 8.25
N ALA A 46 -9.00 -9.13 9.20
CA ALA A 46 -9.37 -7.73 9.16
C ALA A 46 -8.14 -6.80 9.15
N VAL A 47 -7.16 -7.06 10.02
CA VAL A 47 -5.89 -6.31 10.05
C VAL A 47 -5.17 -6.39 8.70
N LEU A 48 -5.03 -7.58 8.14
CA LEU A 48 -4.34 -7.78 6.87
C LEU A 48 -5.07 -7.13 5.69
N ALA A 49 -6.39 -7.31 5.62
CA ALA A 49 -7.21 -6.76 4.55
C ALA A 49 -7.22 -5.22 4.57
N PHE A 50 -7.47 -4.61 5.73
CA PHE A 50 -7.55 -3.15 5.83
C PHE A 50 -6.20 -2.48 5.58
N ASN A 51 -5.10 -3.01 6.11
CA ASN A 51 -3.78 -2.44 5.86
C ASN A 51 -3.37 -2.58 4.38
N THR A 52 -3.68 -3.72 3.76
CA THR A 52 -3.42 -3.93 2.33
C THR A 52 -4.26 -2.96 1.49
N ALA A 53 -5.55 -2.81 1.81
CA ALA A 53 -6.45 -1.88 1.12
C ALA A 53 -6.00 -0.43 1.26
N ALA A 54 -5.58 0.00 2.45
CA ALA A 54 -5.08 1.35 2.70
C ALA A 54 -3.84 1.68 1.85
N ILE A 55 -2.88 0.75 1.77
CA ILE A 55 -1.67 0.93 0.96
C ILE A 55 -2.01 0.90 -0.54
N VAL A 56 -2.91 0.03 -0.98
CA VAL A 56 -3.37 0.02 -2.38
C VAL A 56 -4.08 1.33 -2.75
N ALA A 57 -4.94 1.84 -1.88
CA ALA A 57 -5.62 3.13 -2.07
C ALA A 57 -4.60 4.27 -2.15
N MET A 58 -3.63 4.30 -1.22
CA MET A 58 -2.53 5.27 -1.24
C MET A 58 -1.76 5.22 -2.56
N LEU A 59 -1.37 4.02 -3.02
CA LEU A 59 -0.61 3.85 -4.26
C LEU A 59 -1.42 4.21 -5.52
N ARG A 60 -2.72 3.92 -5.54
CA ARG A 60 -3.62 4.26 -6.64
C ARG A 60 -3.81 5.78 -6.73
N HIS A 61 -4.15 6.43 -5.63
CA HIS A 61 -4.31 7.88 -5.57
C HIS A 61 -3.02 8.61 -5.98
N TYR A 62 -1.85 8.10 -5.54
CA TYR A 62 -0.56 8.64 -5.94
C TYR A 62 -0.28 8.56 -7.44
N ARG A 63 -0.82 7.55 -8.13
CA ARG A 63 -0.69 7.42 -9.60
C ARG A 63 -1.60 8.41 -10.32
N ASP A 64 -2.82 8.56 -9.84
CA ASP A 64 -3.85 9.41 -10.44
C ASP A 64 -3.45 10.90 -10.31
N ASP A 65 -2.99 11.32 -9.13
CA ASP A 65 -2.54 12.70 -8.89
C ASP A 65 -1.25 13.05 -9.65
N LYS A 66 -0.34 12.08 -9.84
CA LYS A 66 0.91 12.30 -10.57
C LYS A 66 0.68 12.60 -12.05
N HIS A 67 -0.28 11.92 -12.68
CA HIS A 67 -0.58 12.18 -14.09
C HIS A 67 -1.14 13.59 -14.32
N PHE A 68 -1.89 14.12 -13.36
CA PHE A 68 -2.46 15.45 -13.44
C PHE A 68 -1.39 16.55 -13.30
N ILE A 69 -0.54 16.46 -12.26
CA ILE A 69 0.45 17.52 -11.97
C ILE A 69 1.52 17.61 -13.06
N TYR A 70 2.08 16.47 -13.51
CA TYR A 70 3.14 16.49 -14.53
C TYR A 70 2.60 16.78 -15.93
N GLY A 71 1.35 16.40 -16.25
CA GLY A 71 0.75 16.73 -17.54
C GLY A 71 0.65 18.24 -17.76
N LEU A 72 0.32 18.99 -16.70
CA LEU A 72 0.24 20.44 -16.75
C LEU A 72 1.62 21.10 -16.86
N ASP A 73 2.59 20.63 -16.09
CA ASP A 73 3.94 21.18 -16.07
C ASP A 73 4.70 20.95 -17.40
N ILE A 74 4.52 19.77 -18.02
CA ILE A 74 5.07 19.48 -19.36
C ILE A 74 4.46 20.40 -20.41
N LYS A 75 3.15 20.70 -20.32
CA LYS A 75 2.46 21.61 -21.24
C LYS A 75 3.03 23.03 -21.16
N HIS A 76 3.22 23.55 -19.95
CA HIS A 76 3.83 24.87 -19.75
C HIS A 76 5.29 24.91 -20.22
N LEU A 77 6.07 23.84 -19.98
CA LEU A 77 7.44 23.71 -20.49
C LEU A 77 7.49 23.71 -22.02
N ASP A 78 6.56 23.03 -22.69
CA ASP A 78 6.45 23.03 -24.15
C ASP A 78 6.04 24.40 -24.69
N GLU A 79 5.11 25.10 -24.03
CA GLU A 79 4.72 26.48 -24.38
C GLU A 79 5.89 27.46 -24.25
N MET A 80 6.68 27.37 -23.17
CA MET A 80 7.90 28.18 -23.01
C MET A 80 8.93 27.88 -24.10
N ARG A 81 9.10 26.61 -24.46
CA ARG A 81 9.99 26.20 -25.56
C ARG A 81 9.52 26.74 -26.92
N ARG A 82 8.20 26.75 -27.16
CA ARG A 82 7.59 27.31 -28.38
C ARG A 82 7.80 28.82 -28.46
N ARG A 83 7.64 29.54 -27.35
CA ARG A 83 7.89 31.00 -27.26
C ARG A 83 9.35 31.40 -27.46
N LYS A 84 10.31 30.51 -27.14
CA LYS A 84 11.75 30.74 -27.35
C LYS A 84 12.24 30.49 -28.78
N ARG A 85 11.43 29.82 -29.62
CA ARG A 85 11.76 29.46 -31.01
C ARG A 85 11.19 30.42 -32.05
N ILE A 86 10.38 31.39 -31.62
CA ILE A 86 9.86 32.52 -32.42
C ILE A 86 10.69 33.73 -32.03
#